data_AF-A0A4Y2KI64-F1
#
_entry.id   AF-A0A4Y2KI64-F1
#
_cell.length_a   1.000
_cell.length_b   1.000
_cell.length_c   1.000
_cell.angle_alpha   90.00
_cell.angle_beta   90.00
_cell.angle_gamma   90.00
#
_symmetry.space_group_name_H-M   'P 1'
#
loop_
_entity.id
_entity.type
_entity.pdbx_description
1 polymer ?
#
loop_
_entity_poly.entity_id
_entity_poly.type
_entity_poly.pdbx_seq_one_letter_code
_entity_poly.pdbx_strand_id
1 'polypeptide(L)'
;MLLRWRAKGLAIQWGAIDDVGIIQDIIGSDVVIGGTIPQRINSCLTVLDKFLQQNKPVVSSFVPYQPSETTTQKASKHSVLSTVGKMLGIKDMSAINPETSLGELGMDSLMGVELKKFLERQFSLVLTIPELRKMKVKDLKKLEGSGEETKTTTTPESKTKHTSESNAMVAEKIPGHFSSLPSKQLVPSETIIQMNSVKTGIPLFIVHPIEGTVAMLNSLAQLINFPVYGIQCTPVAPSETIEVLAAWYWKVSVLYLYGRVG
;
A
#
# COMPACT_ATOMS: atom_id res chain seq x y z
N MET A 1 -32.17 -36.41 -2.22
CA MET A 1 -31.88 -35.22 -1.38
C MET A 1 -30.69 -34.50 -1.99
N LEU A 2 -30.93 -33.55 -2.90
CA LEU A 2 -29.88 -32.81 -3.61
C LEU A 2 -29.26 -31.78 -2.64
N LEU A 3 -28.06 -32.04 -2.12
CA LEU A 3 -27.25 -30.99 -1.49
C LEU A 3 -26.78 -30.03 -2.59
N ARG A 4 -27.60 -29.02 -2.85
CA ARG A 4 -27.27 -27.92 -3.75
C ARG A 4 -26.26 -27.02 -3.05
N TRP A 5 -24.97 -27.29 -3.24
CA TRP A 5 -23.89 -26.36 -2.91
C TRP A 5 -24.02 -25.12 -3.80
N ARG A 6 -24.84 -24.13 -3.40
CA ARG A 6 -24.69 -22.76 -3.91
C ARG A 6 -23.47 -22.18 -3.21
N ALA A 7 -22.33 -22.12 -3.88
CA ALA A 7 -21.28 -21.18 -3.50
C ALA A 7 -21.90 -19.78 -3.58
N LYS A 8 -22.34 -19.24 -2.45
CA LYS A 8 -22.81 -17.85 -2.37
C LYS A 8 -21.56 -17.01 -2.54
N GLY A 9 -21.43 -16.32 -3.68
CA GLY A 9 -20.39 -15.31 -3.84
C GLY A 9 -20.59 -14.26 -2.76
N LEU A 10 -19.59 -14.10 -1.88
CA LEU A 10 -19.55 -13.07 -0.86
C LEU A 10 -18.52 -12.03 -1.31
N ALA A 11 -18.98 -10.83 -1.62
CA ALA A 11 -18.11 -9.70 -1.91
C ALA A 11 -17.94 -8.86 -0.64
N ILE A 12 -16.69 -8.62 -0.25
CA ILE A 12 -16.35 -7.81 0.92
C ILE A 12 -15.54 -6.61 0.46
N GLN A 13 -16.04 -5.42 0.72
CA GLN A 13 -15.31 -4.17 0.58
C GLN A 13 -14.58 -3.85 1.90
N TRP A 14 -13.29 -3.56 1.81
CA TRP A 14 -12.45 -3.18 2.95
C TRP A 14 -12.02 -1.72 2.85
N GLY A 15 -11.95 -1.05 4.01
CA GLY A 15 -11.19 0.20 4.15
C GLY A 15 -9.67 -0.03 4.15
N ALA A 16 -8.90 1.02 4.38
CA ALA A 16 -7.45 0.90 4.48
C ALA A 16 -7.01 -0.10 5.57
N ILE A 17 -5.96 -0.88 5.31
CA ILE A 17 -5.40 -1.85 6.25
C ILE A 17 -3.96 -1.45 6.56
N ASP A 18 -3.64 -1.31 7.85
CA ASP A 18 -2.40 -0.70 8.38
C ASP A 18 -1.18 -1.64 8.26
N ASP A 19 -1.37 -2.94 8.43
CA ASP A 19 -0.31 -3.96 8.60
C ASP A 19 -0.12 -4.89 7.41
N VAL A 20 -0.65 -4.50 6.24
CA VAL A 20 -0.56 -5.28 5.00
C VAL A 20 -0.12 -4.36 3.86
N GLY A 21 1.13 -3.88 3.90
CA GLY A 21 1.70 -3.09 2.79
C GLY A 21 3.02 -2.40 3.09
N ILE A 22 3.69 -1.95 2.02
CA ILE A 22 4.93 -1.15 2.03
C ILE A 22 4.70 0.25 2.67
N ILE A 23 3.43 0.65 2.80
CA ILE A 23 2.98 1.95 3.29
C ILE A 23 3.15 2.07 4.82
N GLN A 24 3.25 0.96 5.55
CA GLN A 24 3.39 0.94 7.00
C GLN A 24 4.69 1.58 7.50
N ASP A 25 5.73 1.61 6.66
CA ASP A 25 7.03 2.21 7.01
C ASP A 25 7.09 3.72 6.70
N ILE A 26 6.14 4.25 5.93
CA ILE A 26 6.15 5.65 5.43
C ILE A 26 5.06 6.50 6.10
N ILE A 27 4.00 5.86 6.59
CA ILE A 27 2.76 6.53 6.96
C ILE A 27 2.37 6.07 8.37
N GLY A 28 2.36 6.99 9.33
CA GLY A 28 1.93 6.70 10.71
C GLY A 28 0.49 6.19 10.79
N SER A 29 0.14 5.55 11.90
CA SER A 29 -1.15 4.86 12.13
C SER A 29 -2.40 5.76 12.08
N ASP A 30 -2.25 7.06 11.86
CA ASP A 30 -3.33 8.07 11.92
C ASP A 30 -3.50 8.84 10.60
N VAL A 31 -2.99 8.27 9.50
CA VAL A 31 -3.18 8.88 8.19
C VAL A 31 -4.51 8.46 7.60
N VAL A 32 -5.30 9.47 7.26
CA VAL A 32 -6.58 9.31 6.59
C VAL A 32 -6.34 8.94 5.13
N ILE A 33 -6.75 7.73 4.75
CA ILE A 33 -6.69 7.25 3.37
C ILE A 33 -8.12 7.15 2.86
N GLY A 34 -8.48 8.00 1.89
CA GLY A 34 -9.81 8.00 1.28
C GLY A 34 -10.95 8.24 2.28
N GLY A 35 -10.73 9.04 3.33
CA GLY A 35 -11.74 9.30 4.37
C GLY A 35 -11.90 8.20 5.41
N THR A 36 -11.01 7.20 5.42
CA THR A 36 -11.01 6.10 6.39
C THR A 36 -9.72 6.05 7.20
N ILE A 37 -9.81 5.54 8.43
CA ILE A 37 -8.66 5.25 9.29
C ILE A 37 -8.22 3.79 9.04
N PRO A 38 -6.91 3.54 8.81
CA PRO A 38 -6.38 2.19 8.61
C PRO A 38 -6.68 1.25 9.78
N GLN A 39 -7.14 0.03 9.48
CA GLN A 39 -7.40 -1.02 10.47
C GLN A 39 -6.27 -2.05 10.52
N ARG A 40 -5.99 -2.61 11.70
CA ARG A 40 -5.11 -3.80 11.83
C ARG A 40 -5.77 -5.04 11.19
N ILE A 41 -4.98 -5.93 10.60
CA ILE A 41 -5.43 -7.17 9.96
C ILE A 41 -6.18 -8.05 10.95
N ASN A 42 -5.79 -8.07 12.22
CA ASN A 42 -6.51 -8.80 13.27
C ASN A 42 -7.94 -8.29 13.45
N SER A 43 -8.16 -6.97 13.31
CA SER A 43 -9.49 -6.38 13.33
C SER A 43 -10.30 -6.83 12.10
N CYS A 44 -9.70 -6.76 10.91
CA CYS A 44 -10.33 -7.20 9.67
C CYS A 44 -10.69 -8.70 9.71
N LEU A 45 -9.80 -9.58 10.16
CA LEU A 45 -10.04 -11.01 10.28
C LEU A 45 -11.15 -11.36 11.29
N THR A 46 -11.26 -10.59 12.38
CA THR A 46 -12.36 -10.75 13.34
C THR A 46 -13.72 -10.42 12.71
N VAL A 47 -13.77 -9.42 11.83
CA VAL A 47 -14.99 -9.05 11.10
C VAL A 47 -15.26 -10.02 9.95
N LEU A 48 -14.22 -10.55 9.30
CA LEU A 48 -14.32 -11.54 8.24
C LEU A 48 -15.06 -12.80 8.73
N ASP A 49 -14.75 -13.31 9.93
CA ASP A 49 -15.44 -14.48 10.49
C ASP A 49 -16.95 -14.24 10.61
N LYS A 50 -17.35 -13.06 11.09
CA LYS A 50 -18.76 -12.64 11.14
C LYS A 50 -19.38 -12.56 9.75
N PHE A 51 -18.61 -12.09 8.76
CA PHE A 51 -19.07 -11.94 7.39
C PHE A 51 -19.24 -13.26 6.65
N LEU A 52 -18.45 -14.27 6.99
CA LEU A 52 -18.58 -15.62 6.42
C LEU A 52 -19.81 -16.37 6.97
N GLN A 53 -20.27 -16.02 8.17
CA GLN A 53 -21.40 -16.67 8.84
C GLN A 53 -22.77 -16.06 8.50
N GLN A 54 -22.81 -14.89 7.86
CA GLN A 54 -24.06 -14.23 7.47
C GLN A 54 -24.56 -14.66 6.07
N ASN A 55 -25.82 -14.37 5.78
CA ASN A 55 -26.46 -14.67 4.50
C ASN A 55 -26.51 -13.48 3.52
N LYS A 56 -25.75 -12.41 3.77
CA LYS A 56 -25.72 -11.21 2.92
C LYS A 56 -24.62 -11.34 1.85
N PRO A 57 -24.92 -11.12 0.55
CA PRO A 57 -23.96 -11.34 -0.53
C PRO A 57 -22.91 -10.23 -0.69
N VAL A 58 -23.19 -9.02 -0.22
CA VAL A 58 -22.28 -7.86 -0.31
C VAL A 58 -22.23 -7.16 1.03
N VAL A 59 -21.02 -6.96 1.55
CA VAL A 59 -20.76 -6.28 2.84
C VAL A 59 -19.53 -5.39 2.79
N SER A 60 -19.45 -4.43 3.71
CA SER A 60 -18.37 -3.47 3.80
C SER A 60 -17.91 -3.30 5.25
N SER A 61 -16.60 -3.18 5.46
CA SER A 61 -15.98 -2.90 6.77
C SER A 61 -14.91 -1.83 6.62
N PHE A 62 -15.11 -0.70 7.28
CA PHE A 62 -14.14 0.41 7.34
C PHE A 62 -14.38 1.24 8.60
N VAL A 63 -13.36 2.00 9.01
CA VAL A 63 -13.49 2.99 10.09
C VAL A 63 -13.58 4.36 9.43
N PRO A 64 -14.75 5.04 9.46
CA PRO A 64 -14.85 6.39 8.94
C PRO A 64 -13.98 7.33 9.78
N TYR A 65 -13.25 8.21 9.11
CA TYR A 65 -12.59 9.31 9.78
C TYR A 65 -13.66 10.33 10.22
N GLN A 66 -13.77 10.55 11.53
CA GLN A 66 -14.61 11.60 12.08
C GLN A 66 -13.71 12.77 12.50
N PRO A 67 -13.70 13.89 11.76
CA PRO A 67 -13.09 15.11 12.27
C PRO A 67 -13.90 15.55 13.48
N SER A 68 -13.28 15.55 14.66
CA SER A 68 -13.94 16.06 15.86
C SER A 68 -14.22 17.55 15.69
N GLU A 69 -15.49 17.95 15.60
CA GLU A 69 -15.92 19.35 15.54
C GLU A 69 -15.61 20.14 16.82
N THR A 70 -15.12 19.48 17.87
CA THR A 70 -14.56 20.13 19.05
C THR A 70 -13.05 20.16 18.94
N THR A 71 -12.50 21.22 18.36
CA THR A 71 -11.31 21.98 18.84
C THR A 71 -10.80 22.91 17.74
N THR A 72 -11.39 24.11 17.67
CA THR A 72 -10.77 25.33 17.13
C THR A 72 -9.70 25.89 18.09
N GLN A 73 -8.84 25.03 18.64
CA GLN A 73 -7.65 25.46 19.36
C GLN A 73 -6.46 24.78 18.71
N LYS A 74 -5.54 25.61 18.19
CA LYS A 74 -4.17 25.28 17.75
C LYS A 74 -3.94 23.79 17.61
N ALA A 75 -3.82 23.31 16.36
CA ALA A 75 -3.06 22.12 16.05
C ALA A 75 -1.86 22.06 17.01
N SER A 76 -1.94 21.21 18.02
CA SER A 76 -0.78 20.87 18.82
C SER A 76 0.07 20.09 17.84
N LYS A 77 0.88 20.82 17.06
CA LYS A 77 2.14 20.30 16.55
C LYS A 77 2.75 19.63 17.76
N HIS A 78 2.68 18.31 17.81
CA HIS A 78 3.27 17.53 18.87
C HIS A 78 4.76 17.77 18.70
N SER A 79 5.28 18.78 19.40
CA SER A 79 6.57 19.35 19.04
C SER A 79 7.61 18.25 19.14
N VAL A 80 8.46 18.13 18.13
CA VAL A 80 9.47 17.07 18.08
C VAL A 80 10.34 17.15 19.31
N LEU A 81 10.63 18.37 19.77
CA LEU A 81 11.31 18.64 21.03
C LEU A 81 10.54 18.07 22.24
N SER A 82 9.22 18.22 22.32
CA SER A 82 8.44 17.65 23.44
C SER A 82 8.47 16.13 23.44
N THR A 83 8.36 15.49 22.27
CA THR A 83 8.37 14.02 22.18
C THR A 83 9.76 13.43 22.47
N VAL A 84 10.82 14.03 21.93
CA VAL A 84 12.20 13.64 22.25
C VAL A 84 12.50 13.85 23.75
N GLY A 85 12.03 14.95 24.33
CA GLY A 85 12.13 15.20 25.77
C GLY A 85 11.47 14.10 26.60
N LYS A 86 10.24 13.70 26.26
CA LYS A 86 9.53 12.61 26.93
C LYS A 86 10.29 11.27 26.85
N MET A 87 10.85 10.93 25.68
CA MET A 87 11.63 9.70 25.50
C MET A 87 12.91 9.68 26.35
N LEU A 88 13.56 10.83 26.48
CA LEU A 88 14.77 11.00 27.31
C LEU A 88 14.46 11.27 28.80
N GLY A 89 13.18 11.29 29.19
CA GLY A 89 12.77 11.57 30.58
C GLY A 89 12.92 13.03 31.02
N ILE A 90 13.04 13.96 30.07
CA ILE A 90 13.27 15.39 30.33
C ILE A 90 11.97 16.17 30.19
N LYS A 91 11.61 16.90 31.25
CA LYS A 91 10.35 17.64 31.34
C LYS A 91 10.34 18.89 30.45
N ASP A 92 11.47 19.60 30.34
CA ASP A 92 11.58 20.85 29.58
C ASP A 92 12.84 20.91 28.71
N MET A 93 12.68 20.58 27.42
CA MET A 93 13.77 20.62 26.43
C MET A 93 14.21 22.05 26.06
N SER A 94 13.40 23.07 26.37
CA SER A 94 13.74 24.47 26.15
C SER A 94 14.76 25.03 27.14
N ALA A 95 14.95 24.38 28.29
CA ALA A 95 15.93 24.76 29.31
C ALA A 95 17.33 24.16 29.06
N ILE A 96 17.47 23.31 28.04
CA ILE A 96 18.70 22.59 27.72
C ILE A 96 19.54 23.42 26.74
N ASN A 97 20.86 23.40 26.94
CA ASN A 97 21.78 24.08 26.04
C ASN A 97 21.64 23.51 24.61
N PRO A 98 21.32 24.34 23.60
CA PRO A 98 21.11 23.90 22.22
C PRO A 98 22.33 23.24 21.56
N GLU A 99 23.53 23.42 22.12
CA GLU A 99 24.78 22.82 21.66
C GLU A 99 25.06 21.43 22.23
N THR A 100 24.27 20.96 23.20
CA THR A 100 24.40 19.61 23.76
C THR A 100 23.98 18.56 22.75
N SER A 101 24.76 17.49 22.67
CA SER A 101 24.46 16.34 21.81
C SER A 101 23.49 15.37 22.49
N LEU A 102 22.74 14.60 21.70
CA LEU A 102 21.85 13.56 22.23
C LEU A 102 22.61 12.49 23.02
N GLY A 103 23.86 12.21 22.67
CA GLY A 103 24.73 11.32 23.45
C GLY A 103 25.06 11.83 24.85
N GLU A 104 25.29 13.14 24.99
CA GLU A 104 25.53 13.79 26.29
C GLU A 104 24.25 13.94 27.10
N LEU A 105 23.10 13.94 26.42
CA LEU A 105 21.78 14.04 27.04
C LEU A 105 21.26 12.71 27.62
N GLY A 106 22.09 11.66 27.59
CA GLY A 106 21.76 10.37 28.19
C GLY A 106 21.03 9.41 27.24
N MET A 107 21.21 9.55 25.92
CA MET A 107 20.73 8.57 24.95
C MET A 107 21.45 7.22 25.18
N ASP A 108 20.77 6.29 25.84
CA ASP A 108 21.22 4.92 26.01
C ASP A 108 20.97 4.09 24.72
N SER A 109 21.45 2.84 24.70
CA SER A 109 21.32 1.98 23.51
C SER A 109 19.87 1.67 23.14
N LEU A 110 18.92 1.71 24.09
CA LEU A 110 17.51 1.39 23.86
C LEU A 110 16.75 2.62 23.35
N MET A 111 16.89 3.76 24.04
CA MET A 111 16.38 5.07 23.62
C MET A 111 16.96 5.47 22.28
N GLY A 112 18.22 5.14 21.98
CA GLY A 112 18.82 5.42 20.68
C GLY A 112 18.10 4.76 19.51
N VAL A 113 17.58 3.55 19.69
CA VAL A 113 16.79 2.86 18.65
C VAL A 113 15.39 3.46 18.54
N GLU A 114 14.76 3.81 19.67
CA GLU A 114 13.43 4.42 19.69
C GLU A 114 13.45 5.84 19.08
N LEU A 115 14.44 6.64 19.46
CA LEU A 115 14.66 8.00 18.96
C LEU A 115 15.06 8.00 17.49
N LYS A 116 15.89 7.04 17.05
CA LYS A 116 16.18 6.83 15.63
C LYS A 116 14.88 6.57 14.86
N LYS A 117 14.10 5.57 15.27
CA LYS A 117 12.83 5.24 14.60
C LYS A 117 11.88 6.43 14.60
N PHE A 118 11.82 7.20 15.68
CA PHE A 118 10.99 8.39 15.76
C PHE A 118 11.41 9.45 14.73
N LEU A 119 12.70 9.81 14.65
CA LEU A 119 13.18 10.84 13.73
C LEU A 119 13.15 10.42 12.26
N GLU A 120 13.47 9.16 11.94
CA GLU A 120 13.35 8.62 10.58
C GLU A 120 11.89 8.68 10.11
N ARG A 121 10.93 8.40 11.01
CA ARG A 121 9.49 8.51 10.72
C ARG A 121 9.00 9.94 10.55
N GLN A 122 9.46 10.88 11.38
CA GLN A 122 8.95 12.26 11.36
C GLN A 122 9.56 13.11 10.24
N PHE A 123 10.80 12.83 9.81
CA PHE A 123 11.54 13.70 8.89
C PHE A 123 12.12 12.97 7.66
N SER A 124 11.78 11.70 7.44
CA SER A 124 12.29 10.88 6.33
C SER A 124 13.82 10.91 6.22
N LEU A 125 14.51 10.99 7.37
CA LEU A 125 15.97 10.91 7.44
C LEU A 125 16.39 9.44 7.47
N VAL A 126 17.59 9.15 7.01
CA VAL A 126 18.27 7.86 7.25
C VAL A 126 19.41 8.17 8.19
N LEU A 127 19.33 7.70 9.44
CA LEU A 127 20.29 8.04 10.49
C LEU A 127 20.98 6.78 11.03
N THR A 128 22.30 6.84 11.19
CA THR A 128 23.02 5.81 11.95
C THR A 128 23.05 6.17 13.44
N ILE A 129 23.17 5.17 14.33
CA ILE A 129 23.25 5.40 15.78
C ILE A 129 24.41 6.35 16.16
N PRO A 130 25.60 6.29 15.54
CA PRO A 130 26.68 7.26 15.79
C PRO A 130 26.35 8.68 15.33
N GLU A 131 25.63 8.85 14.21
CA GLU A 131 25.17 10.16 13.73
C GLU A 131 24.11 10.74 14.67
N LEU A 132 23.15 9.92 15.06
CA LEU A 132 22.12 10.30 16.03
C LEU A 132 22.74 10.75 17.36
N ARG A 133 23.78 10.05 17.85
CA ARG A 133 24.49 10.42 19.08
C ARG A 133 25.15 11.80 18.99
N LYS A 134 25.57 12.22 17.80
CA LYS A 134 26.23 13.51 17.54
C LYS A 134 25.26 14.64 17.23
N MET A 135 24.00 14.34 16.90
CA MET A 135 22.97 15.34 16.66
C MET A 135 22.74 16.20 17.91
N LYS A 136 22.58 17.51 17.72
CA LYS A 136 22.38 18.46 18.80
C LYS A 136 20.93 18.91 18.89
N VAL A 137 20.53 19.42 20.05
CA VAL A 137 19.17 19.94 20.28
C VAL A 137 18.80 21.06 19.28
N LYS A 138 19.78 21.86 18.83
CA LYS A 138 19.57 22.86 17.76
C LYS A 138 19.16 22.25 16.42
N ASP A 139 19.64 21.07 16.08
CA ASP A 139 19.35 20.41 14.80
C ASP A 139 17.92 19.86 14.81
N LEU A 140 17.46 19.36 15.95
CA LEU A 140 16.05 19.00 16.17
C LEU A 140 15.10 20.20 16.03
N LYS A 141 15.52 21.36 16.57
CA LYS A 141 14.76 22.61 16.44
C LYS A 141 14.71 23.13 15.01
N LYS A 142 15.78 22.93 14.22
CA LYS A 142 15.80 23.28 12.79
C LYS A 142 14.89 22.37 11.98
N LEU A 143 14.89 21.06 12.26
CA LEU A 143 14.01 20.09 11.61
C LEU A 143 12.53 20.41 11.85
N GLU A 144 12.18 20.88 13.05
CA GLU A 144 10.82 21.33 13.37
C GLU A 144 10.39 22.63 12.63
N GLY A 145 11.36 23.47 12.27
CA GLY A 145 11.13 24.77 11.61
C GLY A 145 11.08 24.74 10.09
N SER A 146 11.66 23.73 9.43
CA SER A 146 11.80 23.67 7.97
C SER A 146 10.64 22.97 7.24
N GLY A 147 9.42 23.15 7.72
CA GLY A 147 8.20 22.58 7.11
C GLY A 147 7.66 23.31 5.88
N GLU A 148 8.39 24.30 5.34
CA GLU A 148 8.05 25.00 4.10
C GLU A 148 9.32 25.07 3.22
N GLU A 149 9.22 24.44 2.04
CA GLU A 149 10.13 24.35 0.88
C GLU A 149 11.59 24.82 0.99
N THR A 150 12.54 23.96 0.59
CA THR A 150 13.75 24.42 -0.12
C THR A 150 14.30 23.36 -1.08
N LYS A 151 14.12 23.61 -2.38
CA LYS A 151 15.11 23.28 -3.43
C LYS A 151 16.30 24.24 -3.25
N THR A 152 17.53 23.72 -3.23
CA THR A 152 18.64 24.30 -4.01
C THR A 152 19.83 23.36 -4.10
N THR A 153 20.20 23.12 -5.35
CA THR A 153 21.45 22.59 -5.90
C THR A 153 22.66 23.44 -5.53
N THR A 154 23.81 22.81 -5.27
CA THR A 154 25.08 23.13 -5.96
C THR A 154 26.13 22.02 -5.82
N THR A 155 26.50 21.49 -7.00
CA THR A 155 27.71 20.73 -7.34
C THR A 155 28.96 21.62 -7.25
N PRO A 156 30.19 21.05 -7.22
CA PRO A 156 30.95 20.83 -8.47
C PRO A 156 31.63 19.45 -8.52
N GLU A 157 31.33 18.65 -9.53
CA GLU A 157 32.17 18.37 -10.71
C GLU A 157 33.57 17.79 -10.43
N SER A 158 33.76 16.53 -10.81
CA SER A 158 34.91 16.09 -11.63
C SER A 158 34.57 14.82 -12.41
N LYS A 159 34.89 14.88 -13.71
CA LYS A 159 34.63 13.94 -14.81
C LYS A 159 35.29 12.56 -14.55
N THR A 160 34.87 11.43 -15.13
CA THR A 160 35.31 10.97 -16.46
C THR A 160 34.51 9.71 -16.94
N LYS A 161 33.97 9.82 -18.17
CA LYS A 161 33.70 8.83 -19.27
C LYS A 161 33.14 7.40 -19.01
N HIS A 162 31.98 7.18 -19.64
CA HIS A 162 31.50 6.05 -20.47
C HIS A 162 32.21 4.68 -20.41
N THR A 163 31.43 3.64 -20.09
CA THR A 163 31.17 2.53 -21.04
C THR A 163 29.89 1.79 -20.66
N SER A 164 29.08 1.50 -21.68
CA SER A 164 27.95 0.59 -21.67
C SER A 164 28.39 -0.79 -21.22
N GLU A 165 27.65 -1.45 -20.33
CA GLU A 165 27.60 -2.91 -20.30
C GLU A 165 26.32 -3.37 -19.58
N SER A 166 25.50 -4.04 -20.37
CA SER A 166 24.40 -4.90 -19.98
C SER A 166 24.81 -5.86 -18.88
N ASN A 167 23.99 -6.02 -17.85
CA ASN A 167 23.77 -7.33 -17.24
C ASN A 167 22.37 -7.40 -16.63
N ALA A 168 21.53 -8.19 -17.30
CA ALA A 168 20.27 -8.67 -16.79
C ALA A 168 20.55 -9.55 -15.57
N MET A 169 20.21 -9.07 -14.38
CA MET A 169 20.07 -9.96 -13.23
C MET A 169 18.68 -10.58 -13.26
N VAL A 170 18.69 -11.88 -13.53
CA VAL A 170 17.59 -12.82 -13.45
C VAL A 170 16.89 -12.63 -12.10
N ALA A 171 15.68 -12.07 -12.13
CA ALA A 171 14.80 -12.06 -10.98
C ALA A 171 14.40 -13.51 -10.68
N GLU A 172 15.04 -14.06 -9.65
CA GLU A 172 14.75 -15.37 -9.09
C GLU A 172 13.25 -15.42 -8.73
N LYS A 173 12.54 -16.39 -9.33
CA LYS A 173 11.12 -16.64 -9.06
C LYS A 173 10.96 -17.11 -7.62
N ILE A 174 10.73 -16.17 -6.71
CA ILE A 174 10.21 -16.47 -5.38
C ILE A 174 8.72 -16.83 -5.55
N PRO A 175 8.28 -18.04 -5.18
CA PRO A 175 6.87 -18.41 -5.24
C PRO A 175 6.06 -17.51 -4.30
N GLY A 176 5.09 -16.77 -4.84
CA GLY A 176 4.18 -15.93 -4.05
C GLY A 176 4.43 -14.43 -4.11
N HIS A 177 5.46 -13.94 -4.81
CA HIS A 177 5.61 -12.51 -5.04
C HIS A 177 4.74 -12.08 -6.24
N PHE A 178 3.83 -11.13 -6.02
CA PHE A 178 3.13 -10.41 -7.08
C PHE A 178 4.14 -9.54 -7.82
N SER A 179 4.98 -10.15 -8.66
CA SER A 179 5.80 -9.39 -9.58
C SER A 179 4.85 -8.71 -10.56
N SER A 180 4.85 -7.38 -10.51
CA SER A 180 4.33 -6.54 -11.59
C SER A 180 5.06 -6.98 -12.85
N LEU A 181 4.45 -7.91 -13.60
CA LEU A 181 4.91 -8.25 -14.93
C LEU A 181 4.94 -6.93 -15.68
N PRO A 182 6.09 -6.49 -16.21
CA PRO A 182 6.14 -5.29 -17.02
C PRO A 182 5.39 -5.59 -18.31
N SER A 183 4.07 -5.39 -18.28
CA SER A 183 3.25 -5.39 -19.47
C SER A 183 3.80 -4.28 -20.36
N LYS A 184 4.31 -4.65 -21.54
CA LYS A 184 4.81 -3.71 -22.56
C LYS A 184 3.75 -2.70 -23.04
N GLN A 185 2.52 -2.84 -22.58
CA GLN A 185 1.39 -2.03 -22.96
C GLN A 185 0.60 -1.64 -21.71
N LEU A 186 0.57 -0.34 -21.41
CA LEU A 186 -0.15 0.24 -20.25
C LEU A 186 -1.67 0.00 -20.32
N VAL A 187 -2.18 -0.25 -21.51
CA VAL A 187 -3.62 -0.44 -21.77
C VAL A 187 -3.80 -1.73 -22.57
N PRO A 188 -4.59 -2.69 -22.08
CA PRO A 188 -4.81 -3.95 -22.78
C PRO A 188 -5.62 -3.71 -24.06
N SER A 189 -5.22 -4.39 -25.15
CA SER A 189 -5.93 -4.35 -26.45
C SER A 189 -7.13 -5.29 -26.48
N GLU A 190 -7.03 -6.44 -25.81
CA GLU A 190 -8.03 -7.50 -25.84
C GLU A 190 -8.78 -7.59 -24.51
N THR A 191 -10.12 -7.56 -24.59
CA THR A 191 -11.00 -7.60 -23.42
C THR A 191 -11.00 -8.98 -22.76
N ILE A 192 -10.92 -10.08 -23.51
CA ILE A 192 -10.90 -11.44 -22.96
C ILE A 192 -9.65 -12.16 -23.44
N ILE A 193 -8.86 -12.66 -22.50
CA ILE A 193 -7.68 -13.49 -22.78
C ILE A 193 -7.81 -14.86 -22.13
N GLN A 194 -7.33 -15.90 -22.81
CA GLN A 194 -7.23 -17.23 -22.21
C GLN A 194 -5.97 -17.31 -21.34
N MET A 195 -6.15 -17.65 -20.07
CA MET A 195 -5.07 -17.60 -19.06
C MET A 195 -4.45 -18.97 -18.75
N ASN A 196 -5.07 -20.07 -19.17
CA ASN A 196 -4.53 -21.41 -18.99
C ASN A 196 -4.67 -22.28 -20.25
N SER A 197 -3.96 -23.41 -20.27
CA SER A 197 -3.93 -24.33 -21.42
C SER A 197 -5.16 -25.24 -21.52
N VAL A 198 -6.04 -25.22 -20.51
CA VAL A 198 -7.26 -26.06 -20.47
C VAL A 198 -8.35 -25.45 -21.36
N LYS A 199 -8.95 -26.25 -22.25
CA LYS A 199 -9.99 -25.80 -23.20
C LYS A 199 -11.35 -26.45 -22.98
N THR A 200 -11.42 -27.51 -22.19
CA THR A 200 -12.62 -28.32 -21.97
C THR A 200 -13.07 -28.21 -20.51
N GLY A 201 -14.38 -28.05 -20.29
CA GLY A 201 -14.97 -27.92 -18.96
C GLY A 201 -15.76 -26.63 -18.77
N ILE A 202 -16.16 -26.37 -17.53
CA ILE A 202 -16.90 -25.16 -17.16
C ILE A 202 -15.92 -23.97 -17.18
N PRO A 203 -16.17 -22.93 -18.00
CA PRO A 203 -15.28 -21.78 -18.09
C PRO A 203 -15.37 -20.92 -16.82
N LEU A 204 -14.22 -20.58 -16.24
CA LEU A 204 -14.09 -19.58 -15.18
C LEU A 204 -13.64 -18.25 -15.77
N PHE A 205 -14.39 -17.19 -15.46
CA PHE A 205 -14.00 -15.82 -15.78
C PHE A 205 -13.42 -15.12 -14.55
N ILE A 206 -12.28 -14.47 -14.73
CA ILE A 206 -11.61 -13.67 -13.71
C ILE A 206 -11.62 -12.21 -14.16
N VAL A 207 -12.17 -11.32 -13.35
CA VAL A 207 -12.21 -9.89 -13.64
C VAL A 207 -10.93 -9.22 -13.15
N HIS A 208 -10.41 -8.27 -13.93
CA HIS A 208 -9.21 -7.52 -13.57
C HIS A 208 -9.35 -6.77 -12.22
N PRO A 209 -8.24 -6.58 -11.48
CA PRO A 209 -8.13 -5.65 -10.36
C PRO A 209 -8.11 -4.19 -10.85
N ILE A 210 -7.94 -3.22 -9.93
CA ILE A 210 -7.96 -1.78 -10.25
C ILE A 210 -6.97 -1.35 -11.36
N GLU A 211 -5.91 -2.12 -11.59
CA GLU A 211 -4.93 -1.90 -12.66
C GLU A 211 -5.48 -2.11 -14.07
N GLY A 212 -6.64 -2.75 -14.23
CA GLY A 212 -7.23 -3.01 -15.55
C GLY A 212 -6.69 -4.26 -16.26
N THR A 213 -5.67 -4.94 -15.74
CA THR A 213 -5.06 -6.13 -16.33
C THR A 213 -5.09 -7.36 -15.41
N VAL A 214 -5.23 -8.54 -15.99
CA VAL A 214 -5.21 -9.82 -15.25
C VAL A 214 -3.80 -10.43 -15.12
N ALA A 215 -2.75 -9.69 -15.52
CA ALA A 215 -1.38 -10.20 -15.56
C ALA A 215 -0.91 -10.80 -14.22
N MET A 216 -1.23 -10.14 -13.10
CA MET A 216 -0.88 -10.62 -11.76
C MET A 216 -1.59 -11.92 -11.36
N LEU A 217 -2.71 -12.26 -12.02
CA LEU A 217 -3.52 -13.45 -11.74
C LEU A 217 -3.13 -14.65 -12.60
N ASN A 218 -2.12 -14.50 -13.47
CA ASN A 218 -1.68 -15.57 -14.37
C ASN A 218 -1.13 -16.79 -13.61
N SER A 219 -0.35 -16.56 -12.55
CA SER A 219 0.17 -17.64 -11.70
C SER A 219 -0.95 -18.47 -11.06
N LEU A 220 -2.04 -17.80 -10.65
CA LEU A 220 -3.23 -18.46 -10.11
C LEU A 220 -3.95 -19.26 -11.20
N ALA A 221 -4.15 -18.67 -12.38
CA ALA A 221 -4.86 -19.32 -13.48
C ALA A 221 -4.18 -20.63 -13.94
N GLN A 222 -2.86 -20.72 -13.88
CA GLN A 222 -2.11 -21.93 -14.23
C GLN A 222 -2.33 -23.10 -13.26
N LEU A 223 -2.74 -22.84 -12.03
CA LEU A 223 -3.01 -23.86 -11.01
C LEU A 223 -4.44 -24.43 -11.10
N ILE A 224 -5.27 -23.90 -12.00
CA ILE A 224 -6.69 -24.23 -12.12
C ILE A 224 -6.91 -25.26 -13.24
N ASN A 225 -7.65 -26.33 -12.90
CA ASN A 225 -7.89 -27.49 -13.77
C ASN A 225 -9.04 -27.35 -14.79
N PHE A 226 -9.65 -26.18 -14.91
CA PHE A 226 -10.74 -25.88 -15.85
C PHE A 226 -10.42 -24.61 -16.65
N PRO A 227 -11.03 -24.37 -17.82
CA PRO A 227 -10.67 -23.24 -18.69
C PRO A 227 -10.82 -21.90 -17.97
N VAL A 228 -9.76 -21.09 -17.94
CA VAL A 228 -9.74 -19.79 -17.27
C VAL A 228 -9.60 -18.68 -18.31
N TYR A 229 -10.50 -17.71 -18.24
CA TYR A 229 -10.53 -16.53 -19.08
C TYR A 229 -10.43 -15.28 -18.22
N GLY A 230 -9.46 -14.42 -18.53
CA GLY A 230 -9.28 -13.14 -17.87
C GLY A 230 -9.98 -12.03 -18.63
N ILE A 231 -10.74 -11.21 -17.90
CA ILE A 231 -11.43 -10.03 -18.42
C ILE A 231 -10.59 -8.79 -18.07
N GLN A 232 -10.17 -8.05 -19.09
CA GLN A 232 -9.35 -6.85 -18.98
C GLN A 232 -10.16 -5.58 -19.25
N CYS A 233 -9.74 -4.47 -18.63
CA CYS A 233 -10.33 -3.16 -18.85
C CYS A 233 -9.69 -2.49 -20.07
N THR A 234 -10.39 -2.57 -21.20
CA THR A 234 -9.97 -1.93 -22.46
C THR A 234 -10.62 -0.55 -22.59
N PRO A 235 -10.12 0.35 -23.48
CA PRO A 235 -10.69 1.69 -23.67
C PRO A 235 -12.15 1.71 -24.12
N VAL A 236 -12.66 0.59 -24.65
CA VAL A 236 -14.05 0.44 -25.08
C VAL A 236 -14.99 0.04 -23.94
N ALA A 237 -14.44 -0.29 -22.76
CA ALA A 237 -15.23 -0.65 -21.59
C ALA A 237 -15.88 0.61 -20.99
N PRO A 238 -17.19 0.57 -20.66
CA PRO A 238 -17.89 1.73 -20.11
C PRO A 238 -17.42 2.01 -18.67
N SER A 239 -17.14 3.27 -18.34
CA SER A 239 -16.60 3.70 -17.04
C SER A 239 -17.57 4.50 -16.16
N GLU A 240 -18.84 4.60 -16.56
CA GLU A 240 -19.84 5.44 -15.87
C GLU A 240 -20.21 4.90 -14.49
N THR A 241 -20.55 3.62 -14.41
CA THR A 241 -20.96 2.93 -13.18
C THR A 241 -20.49 1.48 -13.20
N ILE A 242 -20.31 0.90 -12.01
CA ILE A 242 -19.88 -0.50 -11.87
C ILE A 242 -20.95 -1.46 -12.43
N GLU A 243 -22.23 -1.10 -12.34
CA GLU A 243 -23.35 -1.87 -12.85
C GLU A 243 -23.33 -1.94 -14.39
N VAL A 244 -23.07 -0.80 -15.04
CA VAL A 244 -22.95 -0.74 -16.51
C VAL A 244 -21.72 -1.52 -16.97
N LEU A 245 -20.59 -1.39 -16.25
CA LEU A 245 -19.38 -2.15 -16.54
C LEU A 245 -19.61 -3.67 -16.39
N ALA A 246 -20.26 -4.10 -15.31
CA ALA A 246 -20.57 -5.50 -15.07
C ALA A 246 -21.52 -6.09 -16.12
N ALA A 247 -22.55 -5.33 -16.50
CA ALA A 247 -23.47 -5.73 -17.58
C ALA A 247 -22.75 -5.86 -18.92
N TRP A 248 -21.80 -4.97 -19.21
CA TRP A 248 -20.97 -5.03 -20.39
C TRP A 248 -20.05 -6.25 -20.38
N TYR A 249 -19.34 -6.50 -19.27
CA TYR A 249 -18.50 -7.71 -19.12
C TYR A 249 -19.30 -8.99 -19.28
N TRP A 250 -20.48 -9.08 -18.67
CA TRP A 250 -21.37 -10.22 -18.85
C TRP A 250 -21.68 -10.46 -20.33
N LYS A 251 -22.07 -9.40 -21.06
CA LYS A 251 -22.42 -9.49 -22.48
C LYS A 251 -21.23 -9.95 -23.33
N VAL A 252 -20.04 -9.41 -23.07
CA VAL A 252 -18.80 -9.77 -23.78
C VAL A 252 -18.40 -11.22 -23.48
N SER A 253 -18.49 -11.67 -22.22
CA SER A 253 -18.21 -13.06 -21.84
C SER A 253 -19.14 -14.06 -22.51
N VAL A 254 -20.44 -13.75 -22.56
CA VAL A 254 -21.43 -14.59 -23.27
C VAL A 254 -21.09 -14.65 -24.76
N LEU A 255 -20.90 -13.50 -25.42
CA LEU A 255 -20.54 -13.44 -26.83
C LEU A 255 -19.26 -14.23 -27.14
N TYR A 256 -18.25 -14.16 -26.27
CA TYR A 256 -16.99 -14.86 -26.45
C TYR A 256 -17.15 -16.39 -26.41
N LEU A 257 -18.00 -16.91 -25.53
CA LEU A 257 -18.28 -18.34 -25.48
C LEU A 257 -19.06 -18.82 -26.71
N TYR A 258 -20.09 -18.08 -27.13
CA TYR A 258 -20.92 -18.49 -28.29
C TYR A 258 -20.22 -18.26 -29.64
N GLY A 259 -19.35 -17.26 -29.75
CA GLY A 259 -18.59 -16.96 -30.96
C GLY A 259 -17.48 -17.96 -31.30
N ARG A 260 -17.11 -18.86 -30.37
CA ARG A 260 -16.14 -19.95 -30.59
C ARG A 260 -16.80 -21.29 -30.99
N VAL A 261 -18.12 -21.37 -31.00
CA VAL A 261 -18.89 -22.60 -31.30
C VAL A 261 -19.36 -22.64 -32.77
N GLY A 262 -18.91 -21.67 -33.60
CA GLY A 262 -19.16 -21.61 -35.05
C GLY A 262 -17.99 -22.10 -35.87
#